data_AF-A0A068RX52-F1
#
_entry.id   AF-A0A068RX52-F1
#
_cell.length_a   1.000
_cell.length_b   1.000
_cell.length_c   1.000
_cell.angle_alpha   90.00
_cell.angle_beta   90.00
_cell.angle_gamma   90.00
#
_symmetry.space_group_name_H-M   'P 1'
#
loop_
_entity.id
_entity.type
_entity.pdbx_description
1 polymer ?
#
loop_
_entity_poly.entity_id
_entity_poly.type
_entity_poly.pdbx_seq_one_letter_code
_entity_poly.pdbx_strand_id
1 'polypeptide(L)'
;MFDGTWVDATAATILGLLVALLFIASIKIPAYGPIYEVSSCIIVGLVARLLHEYACFITVGLSPILILLPGYGMTMAVMEILAHQVTTGAIRLAYAVIYAFLLAYGLQIGSSVYMAINPNIPDEGVCGDPVSPWYYLLLFPIMSISIGLAYGSTRQQWASQTCCAAIGFCVLFFLGRIVSDPQVLSTIAAFAMGLYANFALKITGEPPLAPLCVGITLLVPGSLGRGNDSACVVQVH
;
A
#
# COMPACT_ATOMS: atom_id res chain seq x y z
N MET A 1 7.93 6.88 -4.23
CA MET A 1 7.74 6.75 -2.77
C MET A 1 8.68 5.70 -2.18
N PHE A 2 9.06 4.69 -2.96
CA PHE A 2 10.00 3.63 -2.57
C PHE A 2 11.44 3.80 -3.09
N ASP A 3 11.81 4.97 -3.63
CA ASP A 3 13.16 5.16 -4.18
C ASP A 3 13.61 4.07 -5.18
N GLY A 4 12.64 3.45 -5.87
CA GLY A 4 12.87 2.39 -6.85
C GLY A 4 13.19 2.92 -8.25
N THR A 5 13.72 2.05 -9.12
CA THR A 5 14.08 2.37 -10.50
C THR A 5 12.86 2.33 -11.43
N TRP A 6 12.95 2.89 -12.64
CA TRP A 6 11.92 2.74 -13.69
C TRP A 6 11.55 1.28 -13.97
N VAL A 7 12.52 0.36 -13.83
CA VAL A 7 12.32 -1.07 -13.97
C VAL A 7 11.35 -1.59 -12.90
N ASP A 8 11.53 -1.20 -11.63
CA ASP A 8 10.61 -1.57 -10.53
C ASP A 8 9.18 -1.10 -10.80
N ALA A 9 9.03 0.12 -11.34
CA ALA A 9 7.70 0.67 -11.67
C ALA A 9 6.99 -0.15 -12.76
N THR A 10 7.72 -0.55 -13.81
CA THR A 10 7.15 -1.40 -14.87
C THR A 10 6.81 -2.80 -14.38
N ALA A 11 7.70 -3.41 -13.58
CA ALA A 11 7.46 -4.72 -12.97
C ALA A 11 6.24 -4.70 -12.04
N ALA A 12 6.14 -3.70 -11.17
CA ALA A 12 4.99 -3.50 -10.29
C ALA A 12 3.69 -3.30 -11.08
N THR A 13 3.74 -2.58 -12.21
CA THR A 13 2.56 -2.38 -13.07
C THR A 13 2.09 -3.70 -13.70
N ILE A 14 3.02 -4.54 -14.18
CA ILE A 14 2.71 -5.85 -14.74
C ILE A 14 2.09 -6.77 -13.68
N LEU A 15 2.65 -6.78 -12.47
CA LEU A 15 2.10 -7.54 -11.35
C LEU A 15 0.72 -7.02 -10.92
N GLY A 16 0.54 -5.70 -10.86
CA GLY A 16 -0.77 -5.10 -10.58
C GLY A 16 -1.82 -5.48 -11.62
N LEU A 17 -1.45 -5.52 -12.91
CA LEU A 17 -2.31 -5.97 -13.99
C LEU A 17 -2.67 -7.47 -13.83
N LEU A 18 -1.70 -8.30 -13.44
CA LEU A 18 -1.92 -9.72 -13.18
C LEU A 18 -2.92 -9.93 -12.02
N VAL A 19 -2.75 -9.19 -10.93
CA VAL A 19 -3.69 -9.23 -9.79
C VAL A 19 -5.08 -8.75 -10.20
N ALA A 20 -5.18 -7.70 -11.02
CA ALA A 20 -6.46 -7.23 -11.55
C ALA A 20 -7.14 -8.27 -12.45
N LEU A 21 -6.39 -9.02 -13.26
CA LEU A 21 -6.94 -10.14 -14.05
C LEU A 21 -7.46 -11.26 -13.17
N LEU A 22 -6.73 -11.62 -12.10
CA LEU A 22 -7.19 -12.61 -11.11
C LEU A 22 -8.47 -12.15 -10.40
N PHE A 23 -8.59 -10.85 -10.10
CA PHE A 23 -9.79 -10.27 -9.55
C PHE A 23 -10.99 -10.38 -10.51
N ILE A 24 -10.80 -10.11 -11.81
CA ILE A 24 -11.86 -10.30 -12.81
C ILE A 24 -12.28 -11.78 -12.91
N ALA A 25 -11.32 -12.70 -12.81
CA ALA A 25 -11.62 -14.13 -12.78
C ALA A 25 -12.42 -14.54 -11.52
N SER A 26 -12.09 -13.93 -10.37
CA SER A 26 -12.80 -14.12 -9.10
C SER A 26 -14.29 -13.72 -9.18
N ILE A 27 -14.60 -12.63 -9.89
CA ILE A 27 -15.99 -12.21 -10.12
C ILE A 27 -16.77 -13.25 -10.93
N LYS A 28 -16.11 -13.94 -11.87
CA LYS A 28 -16.74 -14.95 -12.73
C LYS A 28 -16.92 -16.29 -12.01
N ILE A 29 -16.06 -16.60 -11.04
CA ILE A 29 -16.06 -17.85 -10.28
C ILE A 29 -16.25 -17.53 -8.79
N PRO A 30 -17.50 -17.50 -8.27
CA PRO A 30 -17.78 -17.08 -6.89
C PRO A 30 -17.12 -17.99 -5.84
N ALA A 31 -16.81 -19.24 -6.18
CA ALA A 31 -16.05 -20.15 -5.33
C ALA A 31 -14.59 -19.69 -5.08
N TYR A 32 -14.04 -18.84 -5.95
CA TYR A 32 -12.68 -18.30 -5.85
C TYR A 32 -12.60 -16.98 -5.08
N GLY A 33 -13.75 -16.34 -4.80
CA GLY A 33 -13.88 -15.08 -4.06
C GLY A 33 -13.16 -15.03 -2.70
N PRO A 34 -13.25 -16.05 -1.83
CA PRO A 34 -12.58 -16.01 -0.54
C PRO A 34 -11.06 -16.29 -0.60
N ILE A 35 -10.56 -16.79 -1.73
CA ILE A 35 -9.20 -17.35 -1.86
C ILE A 35 -8.31 -16.50 -2.79
N TYR A 36 -8.91 -15.65 -3.64
CA TYR A 36 -8.15 -14.85 -4.62
C TYR A 36 -7.10 -13.97 -3.93
N GLU A 37 -7.41 -13.47 -2.74
CA GLU A 37 -6.56 -12.53 -1.99
C GLU A 37 -5.25 -13.21 -1.58
N VAL A 38 -5.35 -14.34 -0.88
CA VAL A 38 -4.19 -15.13 -0.44
C VAL A 38 -3.40 -15.67 -1.63
N SER A 39 -4.08 -16.22 -2.64
CA SER A 39 -3.41 -16.78 -3.81
C SER A 39 -2.69 -15.73 -4.65
N SER A 40 -3.25 -14.53 -4.79
CA SER A 40 -2.60 -13.41 -5.47
C SER A 40 -1.32 -12.97 -4.74
N CYS A 41 -1.31 -12.93 -3.40
CA CYS A 41 -0.12 -12.62 -2.62
C CYS A 41 0.99 -13.67 -2.79
N ILE A 42 0.63 -14.95 -2.85
CA ILE A 42 1.60 -16.03 -3.11
C ILE A 42 2.24 -15.85 -4.50
N ILE A 43 1.43 -15.58 -5.52
CA ILE A 43 1.91 -15.36 -6.89
C ILE A 43 2.81 -14.12 -6.97
N VAL A 44 2.39 -13.00 -6.37
CA VAL A 44 3.19 -11.77 -6.30
C VAL A 44 4.52 -12.04 -5.60
N GLY A 45 4.54 -12.76 -4.47
CA GLY A 45 5.77 -13.10 -3.76
C GLY A 45 6.73 -13.96 -4.56
N LEU A 46 6.21 -14.94 -5.29
CA LEU A 46 7.00 -15.81 -6.17
C LEU A 46 7.60 -15.02 -7.34
N VAL A 47 6.80 -14.19 -8.02
CA VAL A 47 7.26 -13.42 -9.17
C VAL A 47 8.19 -12.27 -8.75
N ALA A 48 7.95 -11.63 -7.59
CA ALA A 48 8.85 -10.62 -7.05
C ALA A 48 10.25 -11.19 -6.77
N ARG A 49 10.33 -12.45 -6.28
CA ARG A 49 11.62 -13.14 -6.11
C ARG A 49 12.22 -13.65 -7.42
N LEU A 50 11.41 -14.05 -8.40
CA LEU A 50 11.88 -14.36 -9.75
C LEU A 50 12.61 -13.16 -10.36
N LEU A 51 12.11 -11.95 -10.12
CA LEU A 51 12.65 -10.71 -10.68
C LEU A 51 13.74 -10.05 -9.83
N HIS A 52 14.33 -10.75 -8.85
CA HIS A 52 15.31 -10.21 -7.91
C HIS A 52 16.57 -9.62 -8.58
N GLU A 53 16.96 -10.10 -9.77
CA GLU A 53 18.14 -9.62 -10.49
C GLU A 53 17.94 -8.22 -11.08
N TYR A 54 16.70 -7.85 -11.39
CA TYR A 54 16.37 -6.62 -12.12
C TYR A 54 15.65 -5.59 -11.25
N ALA A 55 15.07 -6.02 -10.13
CA ALA A 55 14.15 -5.20 -9.37
C ALA A 55 14.21 -5.44 -7.86
N CYS A 56 13.88 -4.40 -7.10
CA CYS A 56 13.90 -4.43 -5.64
C CYS A 56 12.66 -5.18 -5.10
N PHE A 57 12.89 -6.20 -4.27
CA PHE A 57 11.82 -7.06 -3.74
C PHE A 57 10.77 -6.28 -2.94
N ILE A 58 11.19 -5.33 -2.11
CA ILE A 58 10.30 -4.54 -1.25
C ILE A 58 9.35 -3.69 -2.10
N THR A 59 9.90 -2.99 -3.10
CA THR A 59 9.12 -2.11 -3.99
C THR A 59 8.14 -2.90 -4.84
N VAL A 60 8.60 -4.00 -5.45
CA VAL A 60 7.80 -4.81 -6.38
C VAL A 60 6.77 -5.67 -5.65
N GLY A 61 7.10 -6.16 -4.45
CA GLY A 61 6.19 -6.98 -3.64
C GLY A 61 5.08 -6.15 -2.99
N LEU A 62 5.42 -5.02 -2.37
CA LEU A 62 4.43 -4.21 -1.65
C LEU A 62 3.45 -3.51 -2.59
N SER A 63 3.93 -2.94 -3.71
CA SER A 63 3.12 -2.11 -4.63
C SER A 63 1.79 -2.76 -5.08
N PRO A 64 1.75 -3.99 -5.63
CA PRO A 64 0.51 -4.62 -6.05
C PRO A 64 -0.39 -5.07 -4.87
N ILE A 65 0.19 -5.29 -3.68
CA ILE A 65 -0.55 -5.72 -2.48
C ILE A 65 -1.28 -4.55 -1.82
N LEU A 66 -0.83 -3.31 -2.03
CA LEU A 66 -1.42 -2.12 -1.41
C LEU A 66 -2.93 -2.00 -1.58
N ILE A 67 -3.45 -2.42 -2.74
CA ILE A 67 -4.88 -2.29 -3.02
C ILE A 67 -5.74 -3.38 -2.37
N LEU A 68 -5.12 -4.52 -2.02
CA LEU A 68 -5.77 -5.61 -1.27
C LEU A 68 -5.80 -5.33 0.24
N LEU A 69 -4.89 -4.49 0.74
CA LEU A 69 -4.77 -4.23 2.17
C LEU A 69 -6.03 -3.53 2.71
N PRO A 70 -6.63 -3.99 3.82
CA PRO A 70 -7.90 -3.44 4.34
C PRO A 70 -7.68 -2.12 5.11
N GLY A 71 -6.91 -1.17 4.57
CA GLY A 71 -6.59 0.10 5.24
C GLY A 71 -7.85 0.91 5.56
N TYR A 72 -8.76 1.03 4.59
CA TYR A 72 -10.05 1.69 4.79
C TYR A 72 -10.88 1.02 5.89
N GLY A 73 -11.00 -0.31 5.84
CA GLY A 73 -11.78 -1.08 6.81
C GLY A 73 -11.26 -0.92 8.24
N MET A 74 -9.93 -0.91 8.43
CA MET A 74 -9.31 -0.65 9.72
C MET A 74 -9.66 0.75 10.24
N THR A 75 -9.56 1.79 9.39
CA THR A 75 -9.89 3.16 9.83
C THR A 75 -11.37 3.34 10.15
N MET A 76 -12.29 2.74 9.38
CA MET A 76 -13.70 2.71 9.73
C MET A 76 -13.93 2.06 11.09
N ALA A 77 -13.29 0.93 11.34
CA ALA A 77 -13.45 0.19 12.59
C ALA A 77 -13.00 1.02 13.80
N VAL A 78 -11.86 1.72 13.68
CA VAL A 78 -11.40 2.65 14.72
C VAL A 78 -12.38 3.80 14.92
N MET A 79 -12.91 4.40 13.83
CA MET A 79 -13.91 5.47 13.94
C MET A 79 -15.21 4.99 14.62
N GLU A 80 -15.67 3.76 14.36
CA GLU A 80 -16.84 3.17 15.04
C GLU A 80 -16.59 2.96 16.53
N ILE A 81 -15.39 2.52 16.93
CA ILE A 81 -14.99 2.39 18.33
C ILE A 81 -15.00 3.76 19.02
N LEU A 82 -14.44 4.78 18.36
CA LEU A 82 -14.43 6.16 18.86
C LEU A 82 -15.84 6.76 18.96
N ALA A 83 -16.77 6.31 18.13
CA ALA A 83 -18.19 6.69 18.17
C ALA A 83 -19.00 5.89 19.22
N HIS A 84 -18.35 5.19 20.14
CA HIS A 84 -18.96 4.32 21.17
C HIS A 84 -19.72 3.09 20.62
N GLN A 85 -19.51 2.72 19.36
CA GLN A 85 -20.03 1.48 18.76
C GLN A 85 -18.98 0.36 18.81
N VAL A 86 -18.53 0.04 20.03
CA VAL A 86 -17.36 -0.81 20.26
C VAL A 86 -17.53 -2.24 19.71
N THR A 87 -18.72 -2.82 19.81
CA THR A 87 -18.95 -4.23 19.38
C THR A 87 -18.76 -4.40 17.87
N THR A 88 -19.39 -3.55 17.06
CA THR A 88 -19.30 -3.62 15.59
C THR A 88 -17.89 -3.26 15.10
N GLY A 89 -17.31 -2.20 15.69
CA GLY A 89 -15.96 -1.77 15.35
C GLY A 89 -14.90 -2.80 15.71
N ALA A 90 -14.99 -3.43 16.88
CA ALA A 90 -14.03 -4.46 17.32
C ALA A 90 -14.03 -5.69 16.41
N ILE A 91 -15.21 -6.18 15.98
CA ILE A 91 -15.31 -7.34 15.08
C ILE A 91 -14.68 -7.01 13.72
N ARG A 92 -14.97 -5.84 13.16
CA ARG A 92 -14.37 -5.40 11.88
C ARG A 92 -12.86 -5.22 12.00
N LEU A 93 -12.38 -4.67 13.10
CA LEU A 93 -10.95 -4.51 13.36
C LEU A 93 -10.26 -5.88 13.45
N ALA A 94 -10.82 -6.82 14.21
CA ALA A 94 -10.28 -8.17 14.35
C ALA A 94 -10.20 -8.90 12.99
N TYR A 95 -11.26 -8.80 12.18
CA TYR A 95 -11.25 -9.36 10.83
C TYR A 95 -10.14 -8.74 9.96
N ALA A 96 -10.01 -7.41 9.94
CA ALA A 96 -9.00 -6.73 9.14
C ALA A 96 -7.57 -7.08 9.56
N VAL A 97 -7.32 -7.27 10.86
CA VAL A 97 -6.01 -7.69 11.39
C VAL A 97 -5.69 -9.13 10.99
N ILE A 98 -6.61 -10.07 11.19
CA ILE A 98 -6.43 -11.48 10.77
C ILE A 98 -6.17 -11.54 9.26
N TYR A 99 -6.92 -10.76 8.50
CA TYR A 99 -6.79 -10.69 7.06
C TYR A 99 -5.44 -10.11 6.61
N ALA A 100 -4.94 -9.05 7.27
CA ALA A 100 -3.59 -8.52 7.03
C ALA A 100 -2.49 -9.55 7.34
N PHE A 101 -2.65 -10.34 8.41
CA PHE A 101 -1.75 -11.45 8.72
C PHE A 101 -1.77 -12.53 7.64
N LEU A 102 -2.95 -12.90 7.11
CA LEU A 102 -3.06 -13.84 6.00
C LEU A 102 -2.35 -13.34 4.74
N LEU A 103 -2.49 -12.06 4.40
CA LEU A 103 -1.79 -11.45 3.26
C LEU A 103 -0.26 -11.47 3.46
N ALA A 104 0.21 -11.08 4.65
CA ALA A 104 1.64 -11.11 4.97
C ALA A 104 2.21 -12.53 4.90
N TYR A 105 1.48 -13.52 5.44
CA TYR A 105 1.86 -14.93 5.39
C TYR A 105 1.84 -15.47 3.95
N GLY A 106 0.88 -15.08 3.12
CA GLY A 106 0.82 -15.45 1.71
C GLY A 106 2.04 -14.94 0.93
N LEU A 107 2.43 -13.67 1.16
CA LEU A 107 3.66 -13.11 0.60
C LEU A 107 4.90 -13.89 1.06
N GLN A 108 4.96 -14.24 2.34
CA GLN A 108 6.05 -15.03 2.90
C GLN A 108 6.19 -16.39 2.20
N ILE A 109 5.10 -17.16 2.14
CA ILE A 109 5.10 -18.47 1.47
C ILE A 109 5.56 -18.33 0.02
N GLY A 110 5.03 -17.35 -0.71
CA GLY A 110 5.42 -17.09 -2.11
C GLY A 110 6.93 -16.91 -2.25
N SER A 111 7.55 -16.16 -1.34
CA SER A 111 8.99 -15.95 -1.34
C SER A 111 9.79 -17.21 -0.96
N SER A 112 9.37 -17.94 0.07
CA SER A 112 10.05 -19.15 0.56
C SER A 112 9.98 -20.30 -0.42
N VAL A 113 8.87 -20.46 -1.16
CA VAL A 113 8.72 -21.47 -2.22
C VAL A 113 9.75 -21.23 -3.31
N TYR A 114 9.96 -19.97 -3.73
CA TYR A 114 10.95 -19.66 -4.75
C TYR A 114 12.39 -19.92 -4.28
N MET A 115 12.70 -19.56 -3.02
CA MET A 115 14.00 -19.84 -2.41
C MET A 115 14.29 -21.35 -2.29
N ALA A 116 13.26 -22.16 -2.02
CA ALA A 116 13.38 -23.62 -1.98
C ALA A 116 13.66 -24.24 -3.36
N ILE A 117 13.20 -23.60 -4.45
CA ILE A 117 13.44 -24.04 -5.83
C ILE A 117 14.87 -23.67 -6.28
N ASN A 118 15.35 -22.47 -5.90
CA ASN A 118 16.68 -21.96 -6.28
C ASN A 118 17.46 -21.45 -5.05
N PRO A 119 18.26 -22.29 -4.38
CA PRO A 119 18.96 -21.93 -3.15
C PRO A 119 20.20 -21.01 -3.34
N ASN A 120 20.59 -20.70 -4.58
CA ASN A 120 21.81 -19.93 -4.90
C ASN A 120 21.57 -18.43 -5.09
N ILE A 121 20.40 -17.92 -4.71
CA ILE A 121 19.99 -16.55 -4.97
C ILE A 121 20.30 -15.68 -3.75
N PRO A 122 20.99 -14.53 -3.89
CA PRO A 122 21.21 -13.62 -2.78
C PRO A 122 19.89 -13.12 -2.18
N ASP A 123 19.83 -13.03 -0.85
CA ASP A 123 18.62 -12.63 -0.11
C ASP A 123 18.18 -11.19 -0.41
N GLU A 124 19.13 -10.34 -0.80
CA GLU A 124 18.94 -8.94 -1.14
C GLU A 124 18.87 -8.77 -2.66
N GLY A 125 17.68 -8.42 -3.17
CA GLY A 125 17.53 -8.00 -4.57
C GLY A 125 18.30 -6.71 -4.82
N VAL A 126 18.76 -6.52 -6.06
CA VAL A 126 19.51 -5.32 -6.43
C VAL A 126 18.55 -4.12 -6.44
N CYS A 127 18.61 -3.29 -5.40
CA CYS A 127 17.83 -2.05 -5.35
C CYS A 127 18.67 -0.93 -6.00
N GLY A 128 18.18 -0.43 -7.13
CA GLY A 128 18.86 0.62 -7.90
C GLY A 128 18.71 2.02 -7.29
N ASP A 129 19.40 3.00 -7.88
CA ASP A 129 19.37 4.37 -7.41
C ASP A 129 17.98 5.02 -7.59
N PRO A 130 17.57 5.89 -6.65
CA PRO A 130 16.28 6.57 -6.70
C PRO A 130 16.10 7.44 -7.94
N VAL A 131 14.91 7.36 -8.55
CA VAL A 131 14.53 8.25 -9.65
C VAL A 131 14.50 9.71 -9.19
N SER A 132 14.86 10.63 -10.10
CA SER A 132 14.90 12.06 -9.79
C SER A 132 13.55 12.59 -9.26
N PRO A 133 13.55 13.52 -8.28
CA PRO A 133 12.35 13.97 -7.57
C PRO A 133 11.22 14.53 -8.45
N TRP A 134 11.56 15.09 -9.61
CA TRP A 134 10.60 15.70 -10.55
C TRP A 134 9.58 14.70 -11.11
N TYR A 135 9.95 13.42 -11.27
CA TYR A 135 9.01 12.41 -11.75
C TYR A 135 7.95 12.05 -10.72
N TYR A 136 8.27 12.16 -9.43
CA TYR A 136 7.26 11.95 -8.39
C TYR A 136 6.11 12.94 -8.51
N LEU A 137 6.38 14.20 -8.87
CA LEU A 137 5.33 15.22 -9.02
C LEU A 137 4.35 14.91 -10.18
N LEU A 138 4.82 14.22 -11.23
CA LEU A 138 4.00 13.81 -12.38
C LEU A 138 3.29 12.46 -12.15
N LEU A 139 3.97 11.48 -11.53
CA LEU A 139 3.41 10.17 -11.22
C LEU A 139 2.39 10.23 -10.07
N PHE A 140 2.51 11.19 -9.16
CA PHE A 140 1.62 11.31 -8.01
C PHE A 140 0.13 11.46 -8.38
N PRO A 141 -0.28 12.42 -9.24
CA PRO A 141 -1.67 12.54 -9.64
C PRO A 141 -2.18 11.32 -10.42
N ILE A 142 -1.33 10.67 -11.23
CA ILE A 142 -1.74 9.49 -12.01
C ILE A 142 -2.06 8.30 -11.11
N MET A 143 -1.25 8.09 -10.06
CA MET A 143 -1.47 7.05 -9.07
C MET A 143 -2.70 7.34 -8.21
N SER A 144 -2.88 8.60 -7.79
CA SER A 144 -4.04 9.06 -7.03
C SER A 144 -5.36 8.81 -7.79
N ILE A 145 -5.40 9.16 -9.08
CA ILE A 145 -6.59 8.95 -9.93
C ILE A 145 -6.85 7.46 -10.13
N SER A 146 -5.82 6.65 -10.38
CA SER A 146 -5.95 5.20 -10.56
C SER A 146 -6.53 4.51 -9.32
N ILE A 147 -6.04 4.88 -8.14
CA ILE A 147 -6.53 4.36 -6.85
C ILE A 147 -7.95 4.85 -6.57
N GLY A 148 -8.23 6.13 -6.83
CA GLY A 148 -9.58 6.71 -6.68
C GLY A 148 -10.62 6.01 -7.58
N LEU A 149 -10.21 5.63 -8.80
CA LEU A 149 -11.06 4.86 -9.71
C LEU A 149 -11.31 3.44 -9.20
N ALA A 150 -10.29 2.78 -8.64
CA ALA A 150 -10.43 1.44 -8.10
C ALA A 150 -11.37 1.38 -6.88
N TYR A 151 -11.43 2.44 -6.07
CA TYR A 151 -12.42 2.58 -4.99
C TYR A 151 -13.81 3.04 -5.47
N GLY A 152 -14.02 3.25 -6.78
CA GLY A 152 -15.32 3.64 -7.33
C GLY A 152 -15.75 5.08 -7.00
N SER A 153 -14.78 5.98 -6.75
CA SER A 153 -15.05 7.35 -6.32
C SER A 153 -15.61 8.24 -7.44
N THR A 154 -16.59 9.09 -7.14
CA THR A 154 -17.19 10.05 -8.09
C THR A 154 -16.15 11.07 -8.55
N ARG A 155 -16.17 11.51 -9.82
CA ARG A 155 -15.18 12.43 -10.40
C ARG A 155 -14.94 13.73 -9.61
N GLN A 156 -15.93 14.21 -8.85
CA GLN A 156 -15.79 15.38 -7.98
C GLN A 156 -14.89 15.15 -6.76
N GLN A 157 -14.81 13.91 -6.26
CA GLN A 157 -14.01 13.52 -5.09
C GLN A 157 -12.52 13.40 -5.40
N TRP A 158 -12.16 13.22 -6.68
CA TRP A 158 -10.77 12.97 -7.10
C TRP A 158 -9.85 14.16 -6.78
N ALA A 159 -10.36 15.38 -6.87
CA ALA A 159 -9.61 16.59 -6.52
C ALA A 159 -9.28 16.62 -5.02
N SER A 160 -10.28 16.35 -4.17
CA SER A 160 -10.12 16.31 -2.72
C SER A 160 -9.13 15.20 -2.28
N GLN A 161 -9.24 14.02 -2.88
CA GLN A 161 -8.33 12.88 -2.67
C GLN A 161 -6.89 13.20 -3.07
N THR A 162 -6.69 13.79 -4.24
CA THR A 162 -5.34 14.11 -4.73
C THR A 162 -4.68 15.20 -3.89
N CYS A 163 -5.42 16.20 -3.43
CA CYS A 163 -4.93 17.21 -2.50
C CYS A 163 -4.52 16.61 -1.14
N CYS A 164 -5.34 15.71 -0.58
CA CYS A 164 -5.03 15.03 0.68
C CYS A 164 -3.72 14.25 0.57
N ALA A 165 -3.59 13.46 -0.49
CA ALA A 165 -2.40 12.68 -0.77
C ALA A 165 -1.17 13.60 -0.98
N ALA A 166 -1.33 14.73 -1.69
CA ALA A 166 -0.24 15.66 -1.96
C ALA A 166 0.29 16.30 -0.67
N ILE A 167 -0.58 16.62 0.29
CA ILE A 167 -0.19 17.11 1.61
C ILE A 167 0.65 16.05 2.33
N GLY A 168 0.19 14.80 2.35
CA GLY A 168 0.95 13.69 2.93
C GLY A 168 2.35 13.55 2.30
N PHE A 169 2.45 13.59 0.98
CA PHE A 169 3.72 13.53 0.27
C PHE A 169 4.64 14.71 0.58
N CYS A 170 4.10 15.94 0.62
CA CYS A 170 4.87 17.13 0.96
C CYS A 170 5.47 17.02 2.37
N VAL A 171 4.67 16.59 3.35
CA VAL A 171 5.15 16.39 4.72
C VAL A 171 6.29 15.37 4.74
N LEU A 172 6.12 14.22 4.09
CA LEU A 172 7.16 13.19 4.01
C LEU A 172 8.43 13.70 3.32
N PHE A 173 8.32 14.52 2.27
CA PHE A 173 9.46 15.05 1.53
C PHE A 173 10.24 16.12 2.31
N PHE A 174 9.54 17.07 2.93
CA PHE A 174 10.18 18.17 3.67
C PHE A 174 10.68 17.74 5.04
N LEU A 175 9.87 17.03 5.83
CA LEU A 175 10.31 16.56 7.15
C LEU A 175 11.30 15.39 7.06
N GLY A 176 11.30 14.61 5.97
CA GLY A 176 12.30 13.57 5.74
C GLY A 176 13.74 14.10 5.59
N ARG A 177 13.92 15.42 5.43
CA ARG A 177 15.24 16.07 5.45
C ARG A 177 15.71 16.43 6.86
N ILE A 178 14.82 16.44 7.83
CA ILE A 178 15.04 16.97 9.19
C ILE A 178 14.95 15.85 10.23
N VAL A 179 13.98 14.94 10.06
CA VAL A 179 13.68 13.83 10.96
C VAL A 179 14.13 12.53 10.30
N SER A 180 15.08 11.84 10.93
CA SER A 180 15.60 10.56 10.43
C SER A 180 14.68 9.37 10.73
N ASP A 181 13.77 9.49 11.71
CA ASP A 181 12.89 8.40 12.12
C ASP A 181 11.64 8.31 11.20
N PRO A 182 11.46 7.21 10.45
CA PRO A 182 10.35 7.04 9.52
C PRO A 182 8.99 6.90 10.21
N GLN A 183 8.96 6.44 11.47
CA GLN A 183 7.71 6.27 12.23
C GLN A 183 7.17 7.64 12.66
N VAL A 184 8.05 8.49 13.19
CA VAL A 184 7.72 9.88 13.55
C VAL A 184 7.29 10.65 12.31
N LEU A 185 8.00 10.48 11.19
CA LEU A 185 7.65 11.15 9.94
C LEU A 185 6.26 10.75 9.43
N SER A 186 5.93 9.46 9.50
CA SER A 186 4.65 8.92 9.01
C SER A 186 3.48 9.32 9.92
N THR A 187 3.68 9.41 11.23
CA THR A 187 2.65 9.89 12.17
C THR A 187 2.32 11.36 11.96
N ILE A 188 3.33 12.21 11.69
CA ILE A 188 3.10 13.63 11.39
C ILE A 188 2.37 13.78 10.05
N ALA A 189 2.73 12.98 9.04
CA ALA A 189 2.02 12.97 7.76
C ALA A 189 0.55 12.50 7.91
N ALA A 190 0.30 11.45 8.69
CA ALA A 190 -1.05 10.98 9.00
C ALA A 190 -1.88 12.06 9.70
N PHE A 191 -1.29 12.76 10.66
CA PHE A 191 -1.93 13.85 11.39
C PHE A 191 -2.31 15.01 10.45
N ALA A 192 -1.39 15.43 9.57
CA ALA A 192 -1.65 16.50 8.59
C ALA A 192 -2.77 16.12 7.60
N MET A 193 -2.75 14.89 7.08
CA MET A 193 -3.81 14.37 6.20
C MET A 193 -5.16 14.30 6.93
N GLY A 194 -5.17 13.90 8.20
CA GLY A 194 -6.38 13.89 9.03
C GLY A 194 -6.96 15.29 9.27
N LEU A 195 -6.11 16.28 9.54
CA LEU A 195 -6.55 17.67 9.72
C LEU A 195 -7.12 18.25 8.41
N TYR A 196 -6.47 17.97 7.28
CA TYR A 196 -6.99 18.34 5.96
C TYR A 196 -8.33 17.67 5.67
N ALA A 197 -8.49 16.37 5.94
CA ALA A 197 -9.75 15.66 5.68
C ALA A 197 -10.94 16.26 6.45
N ASN A 198 -10.72 16.70 7.68
CA ASN A 198 -11.72 17.41 8.47
C ASN A 198 -12.03 18.82 7.93
N PHE A 199 -11.03 19.50 7.37
CA PHE A 199 -11.22 20.80 6.73
C PHE A 199 -11.95 20.68 5.38
N ALA A 200 -11.57 19.68 4.58
CA ALA A 200 -12.18 19.37 3.30
C ALA A 200 -13.67 19.03 3.44
N LEU A 201 -14.10 18.40 4.54
CA LEU A 201 -15.52 18.20 4.87
C LEU A 201 -16.29 19.53 4.90
N LYS A 202 -15.72 20.61 5.44
CA LYS A 202 -16.40 21.91 5.52
C LYS A 202 -16.55 22.60 4.15
N ILE A 203 -15.64 22.33 3.22
CA ILE A 203 -15.62 22.96 1.89
C ILE A 203 -16.44 22.15 0.90
N THR A 204 -16.19 20.84 0.82
CA THR A 204 -16.77 19.97 -0.20
C THR A 204 -18.06 19.29 0.28
N GLY A 205 -18.33 19.24 1.59
CA GLY A 205 -19.48 18.54 2.17
C GLY A 205 -19.35 17.01 2.16
N GLU A 206 -18.20 16.48 1.76
CA GLU A 206 -17.92 15.05 1.62
C GLU A 206 -17.42 14.46 2.94
N PRO A 207 -17.76 13.20 3.26
CA PRO A 207 -17.28 12.57 4.49
C PRO A 207 -15.73 12.56 4.51
N PRO A 208 -15.07 12.89 5.65
CA PRO A 208 -13.61 13.01 5.75
C PRO A 208 -12.87 11.74 5.31
N LEU A 209 -13.57 10.61 5.37
CA LEU A 209 -13.04 9.30 5.04
C LEU A 209 -12.76 9.14 3.54
N ALA A 210 -13.54 9.77 2.66
CA ALA A 210 -13.36 9.67 1.22
C ALA A 210 -11.99 10.22 0.72
N PRO A 211 -11.54 11.43 1.13
CA PRO A 211 -10.19 11.91 0.80
C PRO A 211 -9.08 11.19 1.57
N LEU A 212 -9.37 10.64 2.76
CA LEU A 212 -8.37 9.97 3.60
C LEU A 212 -7.97 8.59 3.06
N CYS A 213 -8.87 7.87 2.38
CA CYS A 213 -8.61 6.54 1.82
C CYS A 213 -7.30 6.46 1.02
N VAL A 214 -7.17 7.34 0.02
CA VAL A 214 -6.01 7.35 -0.89
C VAL A 214 -4.73 7.72 -0.13
N GLY A 215 -4.81 8.69 0.79
CA GLY A 215 -3.69 9.12 1.61
C GLY A 215 -3.16 8.02 2.54
N ILE A 216 -4.05 7.28 3.21
CA ILE A 216 -3.66 6.17 4.08
C ILE A 216 -3.03 5.03 3.29
N THR A 217 -3.63 4.63 2.16
CA THR A 217 -3.10 3.54 1.33
C THR A 217 -1.69 3.85 0.82
N LEU A 218 -1.37 5.12 0.56
CA LEU A 218 -0.03 5.55 0.18
C LEU A 218 0.93 5.73 1.38
N LEU A 219 0.43 5.93 2.59
CA LEU A 219 1.28 6.12 3.77
C LEU A 219 1.91 4.82 4.26
N VAL A 220 1.15 3.72 4.25
CA VAL A 220 1.61 2.37 4.67
C VAL A 220 2.91 1.94 3.99
N PRO A 221 3.04 2.02 2.65
CA PRO A 221 4.31 1.68 1.99
C PRO A 221 5.43 2.68 2.30
N GLY A 222 5.08 3.96 2.47
CA GLY A 222 6.06 5.02 2.71
C GLY A 222 6.75 4.95 4.07
N SER A 223 6.09 4.36 5.07
CA SER A 223 6.69 4.09 6.38
C SER A 223 7.60 2.87 6.35
N LEU A 224 7.24 1.83 5.59
CA LEU A 224 7.99 0.58 5.49
C LEU A 224 9.20 0.68 4.54
N GLY A 225 9.08 1.46 3.45
CA GLY A 225 10.12 1.58 2.42
C GLY A 225 11.26 2.55 2.74
N ARG A 226 11.16 3.36 3.80
CA ARG A 226 12.20 4.34 4.19
C ARG A 226 13.04 3.94 5.40
N GLY A 227 12.63 2.90 6.13
CA GLY A 227 13.52 2.30 7.11
C GLY A 227 14.64 1.61 6.35
N ASN A 228 15.90 1.97 6.62
CA ASN A 228 17.09 1.18 6.24
C ASN A 228 17.12 -0.20 6.95
N ASP A 229 15.96 -0.71 7.35
CA ASP A 229 15.80 -1.88 8.16
C ASP A 229 15.22 -3.00 7.29
N SER A 230 16.12 -3.90 6.95
CA SER A 230 15.95 -5.35 6.84
C SER A 230 15.16 -6.02 7.99
N ALA A 231 14.33 -5.29 8.75
CA ALA A 231 13.69 -5.77 9.98
C ALA A 231 12.17 -6.06 9.85
N CYS A 232 11.46 -5.57 8.82
CA CYS A 232 9.99 -5.74 8.76
C CYS A 232 9.49 -6.79 7.76
N VAL A 233 10.39 -7.38 6.97
CA VAL A 233 10.10 -8.59 6.20
C VAL A 233 11.15 -9.62 6.61
N VAL A 234 10.82 -10.46 7.61
CA VAL A 234 11.57 -11.68 7.95
C VAL A 234 12.87 -11.49 8.74
N GLN A 235 12.76 -11.17 10.02
CA GLN A 235 13.50 -11.97 11.02
C GLN A 235 12.50 -12.86 11.76
N VAL A 236 12.03 -13.90 11.06
CA VAL A 236 11.64 -15.15 11.71
C VAL A 236 12.76 -16.13 11.37
N HIS A 237 13.83 -16.02 12.15
CA HIS A 237 14.78 -17.09 12.37
C HIS A 237 14.77 -17.42 13.86
#